data_AF-A0A1F5F769-F1
#
_entry.id   AF-A0A1F5F769-F1
#
_cell.length_a   1.000
_cell.length_b   1.000
_cell.length_c   1.000
_cell.angle_alpha   90.00
_cell.angle_beta   90.00
_cell.angle_gamma   90.00
#
_symmetry.space_group_name_H-M   'P 1'
#
loop_
_entity.id
_entity.type
_entity.pdbx_description
1 polymer ?
#
loop_
_entity_poly.entity_id
_entity_poly.type
_entity_poly.pdbx_seq_one_letter_code
_entity_poly.pdbx_strand_id
1 'polypeptide(L)'
;MSEIKQELDRILFGLVDCITAEELEKRLAKRRAEGRPLRLKLGADPSAPDIHLGHSVPLRKLRQMQEMGHHVDFVIGDFTGMIGDPTGRSKTRPALSREEILVNAKTYEEQVYKILLPERTTIRFNSEWSDKLNFSDVIRLAAKYTVAGMLERNDYRQRYTEGLPIGVHEFLYPLAQAYDSVVLETDIEIGGTDQLFNFICTRDIMGRSGVEPEIVITVPLLEGTDGVE
;
A
#
# COMPACT_ATOMS: atom_id res chain seq x y z
N MET A 1 -14.61 24.08 -16.27
CA MET A 1 -13.75 23.59 -15.17
C MET A 1 -12.37 23.33 -15.75
N SER A 2 -11.29 23.59 -15.01
CA SER A 2 -9.95 23.21 -15.48
C SER A 2 -9.88 21.68 -15.63
N GLU A 3 -9.07 21.21 -16.58
CA GLU A 3 -8.87 19.76 -16.81
C GLU A 3 -8.36 19.05 -15.55
N ILE A 4 -7.51 19.72 -14.76
CA ILE A 4 -7.03 19.24 -13.45
C ILE A 4 -8.20 19.03 -12.48
N LYS A 5 -9.15 19.95 -12.43
CA LYS A 5 -10.29 19.84 -11.51
C LYS A 5 -11.22 18.68 -11.90
N GLN A 6 -11.43 18.47 -13.20
CA GLN A 6 -12.21 17.33 -13.70
C GLN A 6 -11.54 15.99 -13.38
N GLU A 7 -10.22 15.92 -13.51
CA GLU A 7 -9.43 14.74 -13.15
C GLU A 7 -9.50 14.48 -11.63
N LEU A 8 -9.33 15.52 -10.81
CA LEU A 8 -9.46 15.45 -9.37
C LEU A 8 -10.85 14.92 -8.96
N ASP A 9 -11.92 15.50 -9.50
CA ASP A 9 -13.30 15.08 -9.21
C ASP A 9 -13.52 13.59 -9.54
N ARG A 10 -12.93 13.10 -10.66
CA ARG A 10 -12.99 11.69 -11.03
C ARG A 10 -12.18 10.78 -10.11
N ILE A 11 -11.01 11.22 -9.65
CA ILE A 11 -10.19 10.47 -8.69
C ILE A 11 -10.94 10.35 -7.36
N LEU A 12 -11.48 11.45 -6.85
CA LEU A 12 -12.18 11.51 -5.56
C LEU A 12 -13.49 10.73 -5.53
N PHE A 13 -14.12 10.52 -6.69
CA PHE A 13 -15.38 9.78 -6.76
C PHE A 13 -15.23 8.32 -6.29
N GLY A 14 -16.03 7.94 -5.29
CA GLY A 14 -16.08 6.58 -4.76
C GLY A 14 -14.95 6.19 -3.80
N LEU A 15 -14.13 7.16 -3.37
CA LEU A 15 -13.17 6.97 -2.29
C LEU A 15 -13.88 7.03 -0.93
N VAL A 16 -13.32 6.36 0.08
CA VAL A 16 -13.73 6.55 1.48
C VAL A 16 -12.95 7.71 2.08
N ASP A 17 -11.61 7.64 2.00
CA ASP A 17 -10.72 8.69 2.47
C ASP A 17 -9.76 9.13 1.34
N CYS A 18 -9.46 10.42 1.34
CA CYS A 18 -8.35 11.00 0.60
C CYS A 18 -7.62 11.96 1.54
N ILE A 19 -6.57 11.47 2.19
CA ILE A 19 -5.81 12.28 3.15
C ILE A 19 -5.03 13.32 2.35
N THR A 20 -5.28 14.59 2.63
CA THR A 20 -4.73 15.76 1.92
C THR A 20 -5.21 15.91 0.45
N ALA A 21 -6.52 15.88 0.22
CA ALA A 21 -7.11 16.15 -1.11
C ALA A 21 -6.65 17.48 -1.75
N GLU A 22 -6.40 18.52 -0.95
CA GLU A 22 -5.83 19.80 -1.46
C GLU A 22 -4.41 19.64 -2.00
N GLU A 23 -3.64 18.69 -1.46
CA GLU A 23 -2.30 18.38 -1.93
C GLU A 23 -2.34 17.62 -3.26
N LEU A 24 -3.37 16.78 -3.46
CA LEU A 24 -3.59 16.06 -4.71
C LEU A 24 -3.77 16.99 -5.91
N GLU A 25 -4.57 18.05 -5.78
CA GLU A 25 -4.75 19.03 -6.86
C GLU A 25 -3.40 19.68 -7.25
N LYS A 26 -2.62 20.09 -6.25
CA LYS A 26 -1.28 20.67 -6.46
C LYS A 26 -0.32 19.67 -7.09
N ARG A 27 -0.37 18.41 -6.66
CA ARG A 27 0.46 17.32 -7.20
C ARG A 27 0.14 17.07 -8.67
N LEU A 28 -1.14 16.96 -9.03
CA LEU A 28 -1.60 16.81 -10.41
C LEU A 28 -1.11 17.97 -11.28
N ALA A 29 -1.27 19.21 -10.81
CA ALA A 29 -0.79 20.40 -11.52
C ALA A 29 0.73 20.38 -11.74
N LYS A 30 1.51 20.07 -10.68
CA LYS A 30 2.97 19.97 -10.72
C LYS A 30 3.44 18.91 -11.71
N ARG A 31 2.93 17.68 -11.61
CA ARG A 31 3.35 16.56 -12.48
C ARG A 31 2.98 16.79 -13.94
N ARG A 32 1.80 17.38 -14.20
CA ARG A 32 1.39 17.80 -15.56
C ARG A 32 2.33 18.86 -16.13
N ALA A 33 2.71 19.87 -15.35
CA ALA A 33 3.65 20.90 -15.78
C ALA A 33 5.05 20.32 -16.07
N GLU A 34 5.46 19.28 -15.33
CA GLU A 34 6.71 18.54 -15.52
C GLU A 34 6.63 17.51 -16.67
N GLY A 35 5.45 17.30 -17.28
CA GLY A 35 5.25 16.37 -18.38
C GLY A 35 5.41 14.90 -17.98
N ARG A 36 5.16 14.55 -16.72
CA ARG A 36 5.32 13.18 -16.20
C ARG A 36 4.09 12.68 -15.44
N PRO A 37 3.83 11.37 -15.44
CA PRO A 37 2.72 10.78 -14.69
C PRO A 37 2.94 10.83 -13.18
N LEU A 38 1.86 10.77 -12.41
CA LEU A 38 1.91 10.35 -11.01
C LEU A 38 2.33 8.88 -10.93
N ARG A 39 3.09 8.54 -9.89
CA ARG A 39 3.41 7.15 -9.51
C ARG A 39 2.43 6.64 -8.47
N LEU A 40 1.65 5.64 -8.83
CA LEU A 40 0.60 5.07 -7.99
C LEU A 40 1.08 3.72 -7.46
N LYS A 41 1.00 3.49 -6.16
CA LYS A 41 1.37 2.21 -5.53
C LYS A 41 0.12 1.48 -5.05
N LEU A 42 0.07 0.17 -5.32
CA LEU A 42 -0.80 -0.77 -4.63
C LEU A 42 0.04 -1.98 -4.24
N GLY A 43 0.14 -2.22 -2.93
CA GLY A 43 0.77 -3.41 -2.37
C GLY A 43 -0.19 -4.60 -2.35
N ALA A 44 0.34 -5.79 -2.60
CA ALA A 44 -0.39 -7.04 -2.47
C ALA A 44 0.52 -8.13 -1.91
N ASP A 45 0.11 -8.70 -0.77
CA ASP A 45 0.76 -9.87 -0.17
C ASP A 45 0.08 -11.14 -0.69
N PRO A 46 0.75 -11.96 -1.52
CA PRO A 46 0.16 -13.13 -2.18
C PRO A 46 0.06 -14.32 -1.21
N SER A 47 -0.73 -14.14 -0.15
CA SER A 47 -1.04 -15.15 0.87
C SER A 47 -1.91 -16.31 0.37
N ALA A 48 -2.55 -16.11 -0.79
CA ALA A 48 -3.31 -17.09 -1.55
C ALA A 48 -2.99 -16.89 -3.04
N PRO A 49 -3.22 -17.89 -3.91
CA PRO A 49 -2.91 -17.77 -5.34
C PRO A 49 -3.87 -16.85 -6.09
N ASP A 50 -5.11 -16.66 -5.63
CA ASP A 50 -6.15 -15.99 -6.41
C ASP A 50 -6.52 -14.60 -5.88
N ILE A 51 -6.62 -13.65 -6.82
CA ILE A 51 -7.16 -12.32 -6.59
C ILE A 51 -8.69 -12.44 -6.55
N HIS A 52 -9.29 -12.40 -5.36
CA HIS A 52 -10.74 -12.36 -5.21
C HIS A 52 -11.33 -10.99 -5.62
N LEU A 53 -12.66 -10.93 -5.79
CA LEU A 53 -13.38 -9.72 -6.22
C LEU A 53 -13.14 -8.49 -5.35
N GLY A 54 -12.86 -8.64 -4.05
CA GLY A 54 -12.48 -7.51 -3.20
C GLY A 54 -11.29 -6.70 -3.71
N HIS A 55 -10.26 -7.36 -4.26
CA HIS A 55 -9.11 -6.66 -4.85
C HIS A 55 -9.46 -5.89 -6.14
N SER A 56 -10.58 -6.22 -6.79
CA SER A 56 -11.00 -5.51 -8.00
C SER A 56 -11.37 -4.05 -7.71
N VAL A 57 -11.76 -3.70 -6.48
CA VAL A 57 -12.13 -2.33 -6.11
C VAL A 57 -10.94 -1.37 -6.27
N PRO A 58 -9.79 -1.56 -5.58
CA PRO A 58 -8.61 -0.72 -5.78
C PRO A 58 -8.04 -0.84 -7.20
N LEU A 59 -8.03 -2.04 -7.80
CA LEU A 59 -7.53 -2.23 -9.18
C LEU A 59 -8.34 -1.43 -10.22
N ARG A 60 -9.66 -1.34 -10.07
CA ARG A 60 -10.51 -0.55 -10.97
C ARG A 60 -10.28 0.95 -10.81
N LYS A 61 -10.02 1.42 -9.58
CA LYS A 61 -9.63 2.81 -9.34
C LYS A 61 -8.28 3.12 -9.99
N LEU A 62 -7.29 2.23 -9.85
CA LEU A 62 -6.01 2.36 -10.54
C LEU A 62 -6.18 2.38 -12.06
N ARG A 63 -7.00 1.50 -12.63
CA ARG A 63 -7.31 1.50 -14.07
C ARG A 63 -7.87 2.85 -14.54
N GLN A 64 -8.79 3.43 -13.78
CA GLN A 64 -9.31 4.78 -14.08
C GLN A 64 -8.19 5.83 -14.12
N MET A 65 -7.22 5.74 -13.22
CA MET A 65 -6.08 6.66 -13.15
C MET A 65 -5.03 6.38 -14.25
N GLN A 66 -4.87 5.12 -14.67
CA GLN A 66 -4.06 4.78 -15.85
C GLN A 66 -4.65 5.41 -17.11
N GLU A 67 -5.97 5.39 -17.28
CA GLU A 67 -6.65 6.03 -18.41
C GLU A 67 -6.46 7.56 -18.42
N MET A 68 -6.13 8.17 -17.28
CA MET A 68 -5.82 9.60 -17.16
C MET A 68 -4.36 9.95 -17.50
N GLY A 69 -3.46 8.97 -17.60
CA GLY A 69 -2.04 9.26 -17.80
C GLY A 69 -1.09 8.56 -16.86
N HIS A 70 -1.57 8.12 -15.69
CA HIS A 70 -0.69 7.78 -14.57
C HIS A 70 -0.10 6.38 -14.66
N HIS A 71 0.98 6.17 -13.91
CA HIS A 71 1.73 4.92 -13.89
C HIS A 71 1.50 4.17 -12.59
N VAL A 72 1.32 2.85 -12.67
CA VAL A 72 1.08 1.99 -11.50
C VAL A 72 2.31 1.13 -11.23
N ASP A 73 2.84 1.24 -10.01
CA ASP A 73 3.75 0.28 -9.42
C ASP A 73 2.90 -0.70 -8.59
N PHE A 74 2.66 -1.90 -9.14
CA PHE A 74 1.95 -2.99 -8.43
C PHE A 74 3.00 -3.81 -7.67
N VAL A 75 3.02 -3.67 -6.34
CA VAL A 75 4.09 -4.22 -5.50
C VAL A 75 3.63 -5.55 -4.92
N ILE A 76 4.30 -6.62 -5.34
CA ILE A 76 4.20 -7.94 -4.73
C ILE A 76 5.04 -7.95 -3.45
N GLY A 77 4.37 -8.23 -2.34
CA GLY A 77 4.95 -8.29 -1.01
C GLY A 77 5.64 -9.62 -0.71
N ASP A 78 6.70 -9.97 -1.46
CA ASP A 78 7.42 -11.23 -1.23
C ASP A 78 8.37 -11.20 -0.02
N PHE A 79 8.77 -10.01 0.41
CA PHE A 79 9.46 -9.80 1.68
C PHE A 79 8.48 -9.61 2.84
N THR A 80 7.48 -8.75 2.66
CA THR A 80 6.47 -8.45 3.70
C THR A 80 5.61 -9.65 4.04
N GLY A 81 5.29 -10.50 3.07
CA GLY A 81 4.58 -11.77 3.29
C GLY A 81 5.33 -12.76 4.20
N MET A 82 6.66 -12.66 4.31
CA MET A 82 7.45 -13.45 5.28
C MET A 82 7.34 -12.92 6.72
N ILE A 83 7.01 -11.63 6.90
CA ILE A 83 6.74 -11.04 8.22
C ILE A 83 5.30 -11.37 8.64
N GLY A 84 4.35 -11.21 7.70
CA GLY A 84 2.92 -11.42 7.89
C GLY A 84 2.19 -10.16 8.35
N ASP A 85 1.26 -9.65 7.54
CA ASP A 85 0.43 -8.49 7.89
C ASP A 85 -0.52 -8.83 9.07
N PRO A 86 -0.46 -8.08 10.19
CA PRO A 86 -1.41 -8.26 11.29
C PRO A 86 -2.76 -7.55 11.07
N THR A 87 -2.95 -6.81 9.97
CA THR A 87 -4.07 -5.84 9.80
C THR A 87 -5.44 -6.51 9.92
N GLY A 88 -6.23 -6.01 10.87
CA GLY A 88 -7.60 -6.48 11.13
C GLY A 88 -7.68 -7.89 11.72
N ARG A 89 -6.58 -8.45 12.26
CA ARG A 89 -6.55 -9.84 12.77
C ARG A 89 -6.23 -9.90 14.27
N SER A 90 -6.86 -10.87 14.94
CA SER A 90 -6.63 -11.20 16.35
C SER A 90 -5.39 -12.06 16.59
N LYS A 91 -4.83 -12.67 15.54
CA LYS A 91 -3.60 -13.47 15.55
C LYS A 91 -2.80 -13.20 14.28
N THR A 92 -1.48 -13.16 14.41
CA THR A 92 -0.53 -13.06 13.29
C THR A 92 -0.71 -14.25 12.34
N ARG A 93 -0.69 -14.00 11.03
CA ARG A 93 -0.74 -15.06 10.03
C ARG A 93 0.54 -15.93 10.12
N PRO A 94 0.46 -17.23 9.82
CA PRO A 94 1.65 -18.03 9.58
C PRO A 94 2.47 -17.41 8.44
N ALA A 95 3.77 -17.20 8.66
CA ALA A 95 4.68 -16.77 7.61
C ALA A 95 4.73 -17.84 6.50
N LEU A 96 4.56 -17.40 5.24
CA LEU A 96 4.76 -18.28 4.09
C LEU A 96 6.24 -18.35 3.73
N SER A 97 6.66 -19.47 3.15
CA SER A 97 7.97 -19.54 2.51
C SER A 97 8.01 -18.63 1.28
N ARG A 98 9.21 -18.15 0.93
CA ARG A 98 9.38 -17.31 -0.24
C ARG A 98 9.02 -18.05 -1.53
N GLU A 99 9.30 -19.36 -1.58
CA GLU A 99 8.93 -20.22 -2.69
C GLU A 99 7.42 -20.26 -2.91
N GLU A 100 6.63 -20.39 -1.83
CA GLU A 100 5.16 -20.37 -1.90
C GLU A 100 4.64 -19.01 -2.37
N ILE A 101 5.20 -17.92 -1.84
CA ILE A 101 4.84 -16.55 -2.25
C ILE A 101 5.13 -16.36 -3.75
N LEU A 102 6.29 -16.79 -4.25
CA LEU A 102 6.65 -16.66 -5.66
C LEU A 102 5.77 -17.51 -6.58
N VAL A 103 5.28 -18.66 -6.12
CA VAL A 103 4.29 -19.46 -6.86
C VAL A 103 2.96 -18.70 -6.96
N ASN A 104 2.47 -18.15 -5.84
CA ASN A 104 1.24 -17.35 -5.81
C ASN A 104 1.38 -16.01 -6.58
N ALA A 105 2.57 -15.43 -6.62
CA ALA A 105 2.81 -14.19 -7.34
C ALA A 105 2.60 -14.34 -8.85
N LYS A 106 2.96 -15.50 -9.44
CA LYS A 106 2.77 -15.75 -10.88
C LYS A 106 1.32 -15.63 -11.32
N THR A 107 0.39 -16.15 -10.52
CA THR A 107 -1.04 -16.04 -10.81
C THR A 107 -1.55 -14.61 -10.62
N TYR A 108 -0.98 -13.85 -9.68
CA TYR A 108 -1.27 -12.42 -9.55
C TYR A 108 -0.88 -11.65 -10.81
N GLU A 109 0.32 -11.88 -11.36
CA GLU A 109 0.77 -11.21 -12.59
C GLU A 109 -0.23 -11.42 -13.75
N GLU A 110 -0.70 -12.65 -13.94
CA GLU A 110 -1.69 -12.99 -14.97
C GLU A 110 -3.06 -12.35 -14.71
N GLN A 111 -3.48 -12.27 -13.44
CA GLN A 111 -4.81 -11.78 -13.05
C GLN A 111 -4.90 -10.25 -13.03
N VAL A 112 -3.85 -9.56 -12.59
CA VAL A 112 -3.81 -8.09 -12.49
C VAL A 112 -4.03 -7.44 -13.86
N TYR A 113 -3.44 -7.98 -14.92
CA TYR A 113 -3.59 -7.46 -16.29
C TYR A 113 -4.97 -7.69 -16.90
N LYS A 114 -5.86 -8.44 -16.25
CA LYS A 114 -7.29 -8.47 -16.64
C LYS A 114 -7.99 -7.14 -16.37
N ILE A 115 -7.44 -6.32 -15.45
CA ILE A 115 -8.00 -5.01 -15.08
C ILE A 115 -7.02 -3.89 -15.43
N LEU A 116 -5.75 -4.00 -15.05
CA LEU A 116 -4.75 -2.97 -15.30
C LEU A 116 -4.21 -3.01 -16.73
N LEU A 117 -3.76 -1.85 -17.21
CA LEU A 117 -3.10 -1.69 -18.51
C LEU A 117 -1.61 -2.07 -18.41
N PRO A 118 -1.13 -3.12 -19.10
CA PRO A 118 0.27 -3.56 -19.02
C PRO A 118 1.28 -2.45 -19.37
N GLU A 119 0.97 -1.59 -20.33
CA GLU A 119 1.82 -0.50 -20.80
C GLU A 119 1.97 0.65 -19.78
N ARG A 120 1.18 0.64 -18.70
CA ARG A 120 1.19 1.64 -17.62
C ARG A 120 1.27 0.97 -16.24
N THR A 121 1.72 -0.28 -16.19
CA THR A 121 1.90 -1.03 -14.96
C THR A 121 3.28 -1.64 -14.94
N THR A 122 3.99 -1.45 -13.83
CA THR A 122 5.19 -2.20 -13.51
C THR A 122 4.90 -3.06 -12.28
N ILE A 123 5.06 -4.37 -12.42
CA ILE A 123 5.03 -5.29 -11.29
C ILE A 123 6.42 -5.28 -10.66
N ARG A 124 6.49 -5.06 -9.34
CA ARG A 124 7.73 -5.01 -8.57
C ARG A 124 7.65 -5.98 -7.41
N PHE A 125 8.77 -6.57 -7.02
CA PHE A 125 8.87 -7.41 -5.84
C PHE A 125 9.60 -6.61 -4.76
N ASN A 126 9.02 -6.47 -3.56
CA ASN A 126 9.63 -5.63 -2.54
C ASN A 126 10.94 -6.20 -1.97
N SER A 127 11.22 -7.48 -2.20
CA SER A 127 12.55 -8.04 -1.96
C SER A 127 13.66 -7.41 -2.81
N GLU A 128 13.36 -6.79 -3.96
CA GLU A 128 14.34 -6.12 -4.82
C GLU A 128 15.17 -5.07 -4.07
N TRP A 129 14.58 -4.45 -3.04
CA TRP A 129 15.24 -3.49 -2.16
C TRP A 129 15.33 -3.99 -0.72
N SER A 130 14.32 -4.73 -0.23
CA SER A 130 14.28 -5.14 1.18
C SER A 130 15.34 -6.19 1.52
N ASP A 131 15.71 -7.09 0.59
CA ASP A 131 16.78 -8.07 0.82
C ASP A 131 18.17 -7.43 0.96
N LYS A 132 18.32 -6.19 0.49
CA LYS A 132 19.59 -5.45 0.53
C LYS A 132 19.78 -4.70 1.84
N LEU A 133 18.75 -4.62 2.69
CA LEU A 133 18.83 -3.95 3.98
C LEU A 133 19.70 -4.76 4.93
N ASN A 134 20.74 -4.13 5.48
CA ASN A 134 21.45 -4.70 6.60
C ASN A 134 20.77 -4.30 7.92
N PHE A 135 21.19 -4.91 9.03
CA PHE A 135 20.60 -4.64 10.34
C PHE A 135 20.70 -3.17 10.77
N SER A 136 21.77 -2.45 10.38
CA SER A 136 21.89 -1.02 10.64
C SER A 136 20.84 -0.21 9.87
N ASP A 137 20.46 -0.62 8.67
CA ASP A 137 19.42 0.05 7.89
C ASP A 137 18.05 -0.17 8.52
N VAL A 138 17.77 -1.39 9.00
CA VAL A 138 16.55 -1.70 9.77
C VAL A 138 16.47 -0.86 11.04
N ILE A 139 17.57 -0.70 11.79
CA ILE A 139 17.61 0.17 12.98
C ILE A 139 17.28 1.63 12.60
N ARG A 140 17.87 2.16 11.52
CA ARG A 140 17.59 3.53 11.06
C ARG A 140 16.15 3.72 10.64
N LEU A 141 15.56 2.71 10.00
CA LEU A 141 14.16 2.72 9.60
C LEU A 141 13.24 2.68 10.84
N ALA A 142 13.50 1.77 11.78
CA ALA A 142 12.75 1.65 13.03
C ALA A 142 12.85 2.92 13.90
N ALA A 143 13.98 3.62 13.87
CA ALA A 143 14.15 4.89 14.57
C ALA A 143 13.25 6.03 14.03
N LYS A 144 12.67 5.87 12.83
CA LYS A 144 11.77 6.87 12.24
C LYS A 144 10.34 6.78 12.76
N TYR A 145 9.96 5.76 13.52
CA TYR A 145 8.60 5.66 14.05
C TYR A 145 8.62 5.24 15.53
N THR A 146 7.58 5.60 16.28
CA THR A 146 7.55 5.34 17.72
C THR A 146 6.68 4.13 18.05
N VAL A 147 7.01 3.45 19.14
CA VAL A 147 6.15 2.39 19.70
C VAL A 147 4.78 2.94 20.07
N ALA A 148 4.71 4.16 20.62
CA ALA A 148 3.44 4.82 20.91
C ALA A 148 2.57 4.97 19.66
N GLY A 149 3.15 5.41 18.53
CA GLY A 149 2.46 5.50 17.25
C GLY A 149 2.00 4.13 16.74
N MET A 150 2.84 3.08 16.85
CA MET A 150 2.43 1.71 16.49
C MET A 150 1.20 1.26 17.29
N LEU A 151 1.17 1.53 18.59
CA LEU A 151 0.05 1.18 19.47
C LEU A 151 -1.21 2.04 19.25
N GLU A 152 -1.19 3.04 18.37
CA GLU A 152 -2.42 3.74 17.98
C GLU A 152 -3.30 2.89 17.07
N ARG A 153 -2.70 1.96 16.33
CA ARG A 153 -3.40 1.00 15.46
C ARG A 153 -4.34 0.12 16.29
N ASN A 154 -5.58 -0.03 15.83
CA ASN A 154 -6.66 -0.64 16.62
C ASN A 154 -6.37 -2.09 17.05
N ASP A 155 -5.83 -2.91 16.15
CA ASP A 155 -5.48 -4.31 16.42
C ASP A 155 -4.36 -4.46 17.47
N TYR A 156 -3.30 -3.66 17.36
CA TYR A 156 -2.22 -3.63 18.37
C TYR A 156 -2.71 -3.07 19.70
N ARG A 157 -3.50 -2.00 19.68
CA ARG A 157 -4.11 -1.42 20.88
C ARG A 157 -4.96 -2.44 21.62
N GLN A 158 -5.82 -3.15 20.89
CA GLN A 158 -6.69 -4.17 21.44
C GLN A 158 -5.88 -5.31 22.05
N ARG A 159 -4.97 -5.92 21.27
CA ARG A 159 -4.12 -7.03 21.74
C ARG A 159 -3.29 -6.63 22.96
N TYR A 160 -2.71 -5.43 22.97
CA TYR A 160 -1.93 -4.93 24.09
C TYR A 160 -2.78 -4.74 25.35
N THR A 161 -3.99 -4.18 25.20
CA THR A 161 -4.93 -3.97 26.32
C THR A 161 -5.43 -5.28 26.90
N GLU A 162 -5.67 -6.28 26.04
CA GLU A 162 -6.14 -7.62 26.41
C GLU A 162 -5.00 -8.54 26.92
N GLY A 163 -3.75 -8.08 26.91
CA GLY A 163 -2.59 -8.89 27.29
C GLY A 163 -2.29 -10.03 26.30
N LEU A 164 -2.80 -9.94 25.07
CA LEU A 164 -2.49 -10.88 24.00
C LEU A 164 -1.07 -10.62 23.47
N PRO A 165 -0.31 -11.67 23.13
CA PRO A 165 1.04 -11.51 22.60
C PRO A 165 1.06 -10.62 21.35
N ILE A 166 2.06 -9.76 21.23
CA ILE A 166 2.42 -9.03 19.99
C ILE A 166 3.90 -9.28 19.75
N GLY A 167 4.23 -9.95 18.66
CA GLY A 167 5.60 -10.22 18.26
C GLY A 167 6.30 -8.93 17.83
N VAL A 168 7.57 -8.76 18.21
CA VAL A 168 8.36 -7.58 17.83
C VAL A 168 8.50 -7.45 16.31
N HIS A 169 8.56 -8.57 15.59
CA HIS A 169 8.62 -8.59 14.13
C HIS A 169 7.37 -8.00 13.47
N GLU A 170 6.20 -8.03 14.12
CA GLU A 170 4.97 -7.46 13.58
C GLU A 170 5.09 -5.94 13.39
N PHE A 171 5.83 -5.26 14.28
CA PHE A 171 6.11 -3.83 14.14
C PHE A 171 7.03 -3.50 12.96
N LEU A 172 7.73 -4.50 12.40
CA LEU A 172 8.56 -4.30 11.21
C LEU A 172 7.73 -4.30 9.92
N TYR A 173 6.51 -4.84 9.93
CA TYR A 173 5.67 -4.91 8.73
C TYR A 173 5.31 -3.52 8.19
N PRO A 174 4.71 -2.59 8.98
CA PRO A 174 4.39 -1.25 8.47
C PRO A 174 5.64 -0.48 8.05
N LEU A 175 6.79 -0.75 8.69
CA LEU A 175 8.07 -0.13 8.33
C LEU A 175 8.56 -0.61 6.97
N ALA A 176 8.47 -1.92 6.69
CA ALA A 176 8.84 -2.50 5.40
C ALA A 176 7.93 -1.96 4.29
N GLN A 177 6.61 -1.93 4.51
CA GLN A 177 5.66 -1.33 3.58
C GLN A 177 5.96 0.15 3.31
N ALA A 178 6.34 0.91 4.35
CA ALA A 178 6.72 2.30 4.20
C ALA A 178 8.01 2.48 3.39
N TYR A 179 8.97 1.57 3.58
CA TYR A 179 10.23 1.58 2.85
C TYR A 179 10.01 1.37 1.35
N ASP A 180 9.01 0.57 0.95
CA ASP A 180 8.61 0.42 -0.45
C ASP A 180 8.28 1.79 -1.08
N SER A 181 7.49 2.63 -0.40
CA SER A 181 7.13 3.96 -0.91
C SER A 181 8.29 4.95 -0.87
N VAL A 182 9.23 4.80 0.07
CA VAL A 182 10.47 5.59 0.08
C VAL A 182 11.32 5.27 -1.15
N VAL A 183 11.50 4.00 -1.49
CA VAL A 183 12.30 3.56 -2.65
C VAL A 183 11.62 3.92 -3.97
N LEU A 184 10.29 3.80 -4.02
CA LEU A 184 9.51 4.09 -5.22
C LEU A 184 9.18 5.58 -5.38
N GLU A 185 9.46 6.44 -4.40
CA GLU A 185 9.04 7.85 -4.40
C GLU A 185 7.55 8.00 -4.78
N THR A 186 6.72 7.16 -4.15
CA THR A 186 5.28 7.03 -4.45
C THR A 186 4.56 8.37 -4.32
N ASP A 187 3.78 8.75 -5.33
CA ASP A 187 2.94 9.93 -5.25
C ASP A 187 1.63 9.65 -4.49
N ILE A 188 1.03 8.49 -4.76
CA ILE A 188 -0.25 8.05 -4.19
C ILE A 188 -0.17 6.57 -3.85
N GLU A 189 -0.47 6.20 -2.61
CA GLU A 189 -0.71 4.80 -2.22
C GLU A 189 -2.21 4.58 -2.03
N ILE A 190 -2.72 3.49 -2.63
CA ILE A 190 -4.13 3.11 -2.61
C ILE A 190 -4.34 1.73 -2.00
N GLY A 191 -5.40 1.58 -1.20
CA GLY A 191 -5.85 0.28 -0.70
C GLY A 191 -7.18 0.35 0.03
N GLY A 192 -7.53 -0.73 0.74
CA GLY A 192 -8.73 -0.78 1.56
C GLY A 192 -8.65 0.14 2.78
N THR A 193 -9.81 0.39 3.41
CA THR A 193 -9.89 1.19 4.64
C THR A 193 -9.16 0.58 5.83
N ASP A 194 -8.95 -0.74 5.82
CA ASP A 194 -8.15 -1.49 6.79
C ASP A 194 -6.66 -1.08 6.77
N GLN A 195 -6.16 -0.63 5.61
CA GLN A 195 -4.75 -0.24 5.43
C GLN A 195 -4.43 1.20 5.83
N LEU A 196 -5.44 2.00 6.23
CA LEU A 196 -5.27 3.44 6.51
C LEU A 196 -4.11 3.72 7.47
N PHE A 197 -3.96 2.93 8.54
CA PHE A 197 -2.85 3.11 9.48
C PHE A 197 -1.48 2.94 8.80
N ASN A 198 -1.31 1.88 7.99
CA ASN A 198 -0.04 1.60 7.33
C ASN A 198 0.33 2.73 6.37
N PHE A 199 -0.65 3.31 5.67
CA PHE A 199 -0.44 4.45 4.79
C PHE A 199 -0.08 5.74 5.56
N ILE A 200 -0.72 6.00 6.70
CA ILE A 200 -0.35 7.14 7.55
C ILE A 200 1.06 6.98 8.13
N CYS A 201 1.42 5.77 8.57
CA CYS A 201 2.78 5.43 9.00
C CYS A 201 3.78 5.65 7.87
N THR A 202 3.44 5.20 6.66
CA THR A 202 4.26 5.38 5.45
C THR A 202 4.53 6.85 5.15
N ARG A 203 3.48 7.68 5.15
CA ARG A 203 3.59 9.12 4.91
C ARG A 203 4.53 9.81 5.90
N ASP A 204 4.46 9.50 7.19
CA ASP A 204 5.38 10.04 8.22
C ASP A 204 6.83 9.59 7.98
N ILE A 205 7.04 8.30 7.67
CA ILE A 205 8.36 7.74 7.40
C ILE A 205 8.98 8.34 6.13
N MET A 206 8.21 8.56 5.07
CA MET A 206 8.67 9.23 3.86
C MET A 206 9.17 10.64 4.16
N GLY A 207 8.39 11.43 4.91
CA GLY A 207 8.80 12.78 5.33
C GLY A 207 10.09 12.78 6.15
N ARG A 208 10.22 11.87 7.11
CA ARG A 208 11.45 11.67 7.90
C ARG A 208 12.61 11.10 7.09
N SER A 209 12.36 10.64 5.87
CA SER A 209 13.35 10.16 4.91
C SER A 209 13.72 11.19 3.85
N GLY A 210 13.14 12.40 3.91
CA GLY A 210 13.39 13.46 2.95
C GLY A 210 12.73 13.23 1.59
N VAL A 211 11.77 12.29 1.51
CA VAL A 211 10.97 12.02 0.31
C VAL A 211 9.63 12.76 0.44
N GLU A 212 9.12 13.31 -0.66
CA GLU A 212 7.80 13.96 -0.71
C GLU A 212 6.73 12.96 -0.25
N PRO A 213 5.99 13.20 0.85
CA PRO A 213 5.09 12.20 1.39
C PRO A 213 3.92 11.88 0.44
N GLU A 214 3.61 10.59 0.31
CA GLU A 214 2.53 10.11 -0.55
C GLU A 214 1.14 10.62 -0.11
N ILE A 215 0.22 10.75 -1.06
CA ILE A 215 -1.20 10.94 -0.77
C ILE A 215 -1.82 9.58 -0.49
N VAL A 216 -2.60 9.52 0.58
CA VAL A 216 -3.28 8.29 0.99
C VAL A 216 -4.69 8.29 0.43
N ILE A 217 -5.03 7.24 -0.31
CA ILE A 217 -6.38 6.99 -0.81
C ILE A 217 -6.89 5.64 -0.29
N THR A 218 -8.05 5.66 0.34
CA THR A 218 -8.75 4.42 0.71
C THR A 218 -10.01 4.23 -0.14
N VAL A 219 -10.27 2.99 -0.50
CA VAL A 219 -11.49 2.55 -1.18
C VAL A 219 -12.29 1.64 -0.25
N PRO A 220 -13.63 1.52 -0.44
CA PRO A 220 -14.43 0.65 0.41
C PRO A 220 -13.98 -0.81 0.26
N LEU A 221 -14.09 -1.56 1.35
CA LEU A 221 -13.99 -3.01 1.31
C LEU A 221 -15.26 -3.59 0.68
N LEU A 222 -15.10 -4.55 -0.21
CA LEU A 222 -16.23 -5.27 -0.79
C LEU A 222 -16.71 -6.31 0.22
N GLU A 223 -17.97 -6.22 0.64
CA GLU A 223 -18.61 -7.25 1.46
C GLU A 223 -18.61 -8.60 0.75
N GLY A 224 -18.31 -9.66 1.49
CA GLY A 224 -18.41 -11.02 0.99
C GLY A 224 -19.85 -11.44 0.67
N THR A 225 -19.97 -12.63 0.09
CA THR A 225 -21.27 -13.16 -0.35
C THR A 225 -22.23 -13.47 0.79
N ASP A 226 -21.74 -13.47 2.03
CA ASP A 226 -22.55 -13.60 3.25
C ASP A 226 -23.17 -12.27 3.70
N GLY A 227 -22.75 -11.15 3.10
CA GLY A 227 -23.21 -9.79 3.43
C GLY A 227 -22.63 -9.23 4.73
N VAL A 228 -21.53 -9.81 5.25
CA VAL A 228 -20.91 -9.38 6.51
C VAL A 228 -19.39 -9.25 6.39
N GLU A 229 -18.68 -10.25 5.86
CA GLU A 229 -17.22 -10.25 5.69
C GLU A 229 -16.81 -10.47 4.23
#